data_AF-A0A838JLI7-F1
#
_entry.id   AF-A0A838JLI7-F1
#
_cell.length_a   1.000
_cell.length_b   1.000
_cell.length_c   1.000
_cell.angle_alpha   90.00
_cell.angle_beta   90.00
_cell.angle_gamma   90.00
#
_symmetry.space_group_name_H-M   'P 1'
#
loop_
_entity.id
_entity.type
_entity.pdbx_description
1 polymer ?
#
loop_
_entity_poly.entity_id
_entity_poly.type
_entity_poly.pdbx_seq_one_letter_code
_entity_poly.pdbx_strand_id
1 'polypeptide(L)' 'LTRVKMIGNDLALDTGIGTCGKEGQSVPVGVGQPTLRIDALTVGGTA' A
#
# COMPACT_ATOMS: atom_id res chain seq x y z
N LEU A 1 -8.60 6.59 -5.95
CA LEU A 1 -8.99 6.08 -4.61
C LEU A 1 -10.50 5.89 -4.44
N THR A 2 -11.32 6.06 -5.48
CA THR A 2 -12.79 6.00 -5.38
C THR A 2 -13.37 4.57 -5.24
N ARG A 3 -12.53 3.54 -5.27
CA ARG A 3 -12.93 2.11 -5.24
C ARG A 3 -12.71 1.41 -3.89
N VAL A 4 -12.25 2.16 -2.87
CA VAL A 4 -12.15 1.63 -1.50
C VAL A 4 -13.55 1.63 -0.89
N LYS A 5 -14.07 0.45 -0.53
CA LYS A 5 -15.45 0.29 -0.05
C LYS A 5 -15.54 0.11 1.46
N MET A 6 -14.53 -0.49 2.08
CA MET A 6 -14.44 -0.69 3.53
C MET A 6 -13.04 -0.37 4.04
N ILE A 7 -12.97 0.16 5.26
CA ILE A 7 -11.75 0.52 5.97
C ILE A 7 -11.82 -0.13 7.36
N GLY A 8 -10.80 -0.93 7.70
CA GLY A 8 -10.64 -1.55 9.02
C GLY A 8 -10.19 -0.56 10.09
N ASN A 9 -10.23 -1.00 11.34
CA ASN A 9 -9.81 -0.24 12.53
C ASN A 9 -8.42 -0.67 13.06
N ASP A 10 -7.63 -1.32 12.21
CA ASP A 10 -6.40 -2.05 12.52
C ASP A 10 -5.18 -1.43 11.82
N LEU A 11 -5.03 -0.10 11.91
CA LEU A 11 -3.90 0.61 11.31
C LEU A 11 -2.57 0.10 11.87
N ALA A 12 -1.65 -0.25 10.96
CA ALA A 12 -0.25 -0.50 11.26
C ALA A 12 0.68 0.21 10.27
N LEU A 13 1.88 0.56 10.75
CA LEU A 13 2.99 0.99 9.90
C LEU A 13 3.85 -0.23 9.53
N ASP A 14 4.62 -0.11 8.45
CA ASP A 14 5.63 -1.11 8.11
C ASP A 14 6.73 -1.22 9.18
N THR A 15 7.50 -2.30 9.15
CA THR A 15 8.57 -2.57 10.13
C THR A 15 9.85 -1.77 9.89
N GLY A 16 9.79 -0.68 9.11
CA GLY A 16 10.91 0.21 8.82
C GLY A 16 11.83 -0.29 7.70
N ILE A 17 11.27 -0.94 6.66
CA ILE A 17 12.05 -1.51 5.55
C ILE A 17 11.89 -0.73 4.23
N GLY A 18 10.98 0.25 4.18
CA GLY A 18 10.66 0.97 2.97
C GLY A 18 11.79 1.86 2.45
N THR A 19 11.99 1.86 1.13
CA THR A 19 12.88 2.80 0.42
C THR A 19 12.11 3.43 -0.74
N CYS A 20 12.12 4.76 -0.81
CA CYS A 20 11.55 5.52 -1.92
C CYS A 20 12.65 5.88 -2.93
N GLY A 21 12.41 5.54 -4.20
CA GLY A 21 13.26 5.93 -5.32
C GLY A 21 12.66 7.09 -6.11
N LYS A 22 13.39 8.20 -6.27
CA LYS A 22 12.98 9.33 -7.13
C LYS A 22 14.20 9.94 -7.81
N GLU A 23 14.17 10.07 -9.14
CA GLU A 23 15.25 10.68 -9.94
C GLU A 23 16.64 10.07 -9.63
N GLY A 24 16.69 8.75 -9.41
CA GLY A 24 17.91 8.03 -9.07
C GLY A 24 18.35 8.14 -7.60
N GLN A 25 17.67 8.96 -6.78
CA GLN A 25 17.91 9.03 -5.34
C GLN A 25 17.12 7.95 -4.60
N SER A 26 17.71 7.39 -3.54
CA SER A 26 17.07 6.42 -2.66
C SER A 26 17.02 6.95 -1.23
N VAL A 27 15.82 6.98 -0.63
CA VAL A 27 15.59 7.55 0.71
C VAL A 27 14.75 6.56 1.54
N PRO A 28 15.14 6.24 2.79
CA PRO A 28 14.30 5.45 3.69
C PRO A 28 12.95 6.13 3.95
N VAL A 29 11.85 5.39 3.83
CA VAL A 29 10.49 5.88 4.07
C VAL A 29 9.64 4.85 4.80
N GLY A 30 8.65 5.34 5.54
CA GLY A 30 7.61 4.49 6.13
C GLY A 30 6.30 4.55 5.35
N VAL A 31 5.54 3.46 5.36
CA VAL A 31 4.17 3.38 4.82
C VAL A 31 3.23 2.75 5.86
N GLY A 32 1.93 2.99 5.74
CA GLY A 32 0.96 2.38 6.64
C GLY A 32 -0.47 2.49 6.13
N GLN A 33 -1.27 1.49 6.49
CA GLN A 33 -2.70 1.43 6.20
C GLN A 33 -3.38 0.46 7.17
N PRO A 34 -4.68 0.63 7.47
CA PRO A 34 -5.49 -0.45 8.03
C PRO A 34 -5.80 -1.48 6.95
N THR A 35 -6.53 -2.55 7.31
CA THR A 35 -7.13 -3.44 6.31
C THR A 35 -8.12 -2.66 5.43
N LEU A 36 -8.07 -2.88 4.10
CA LEU A 36 -8.94 -2.20 3.13
C LEU A 36 -9.60 -3.21 2.18
N ARG A 37 -10.86 -2.97 1.82
CA ARG A 37 -11.53 -3.65 0.69
C ARG A 37 -11.57 -2.75 -0.53
N ILE A 38 -11.02 -3.23 -1.64
CA ILE A 38 -11.11 -2.60 -2.96
C ILE A 38 -12.04 -3.46 -3.82
N ASP A 39 -13.16 -2.90 -4.27
CA ASP A 39 -14.20 -3.69 -4.95
C ASP A 39 -13.78 -4.17 -6.36
N ALA A 40 -12.85 -3.47 -7.01
CA ALA A 40 -12.33 -3.86 -8.32
C ALA A 40 -10.86 -3.44 -8.48
N LEU A 41 -10.01 -4.42 -8.78
CA LEU A 41 -8.60 -4.26 -9.11
C LEU A 41 -8.21 -5.37 -10.11
N THR A 42 -7.59 -5.01 -11.23
CA THR A 42 -7.07 -6.00 -12.18
C THR A 42 -5.91 -6.77 -11.56
N VAL A 43 -5.95 -8.10 -11.62
CA VAL A 43 -4.86 -8.98 -11.13
C VAL A 43 -4.09 -9.53 -12.33
N GLY A 44 -2.81 -9.14 -12.47
CA GLY A 44 -1.95 -9.52 -13.60
C GLY A 44 -1.29 -10.88 -13.44
N GLY A 45 -2.07 -11.92 -13.17
CA GLY A 45 -1.57 -13.30 -13.01
C GLY A 45 -1.78 -14.17 -14.25
N THR A 46 -1.12 -15.33 -14.27
CA THR A 46 -1.53 -16.51 -15.05
C THR A 46 -2.37 -17.42 -14.17
N ALA A 47 -3.37 -18.11 -14.74
CA ALA A 47 -4.25 -19.02 -13.99
C ALA A 47 -3.53 -20.30 -13.53
#